data_AF-A0A1Y5MTA0-F1
#
_entry.id   AF-A0A1Y5MTA0-F1
#
_cell.length_a   1.000
_cell.length_b   1.000
_cell.length_c   1.000
_cell.angle_alpha   90.00
_cell.angle_beta   90.00
_cell.angle_gamma   90.00
#
_symmetry.space_group_name_H-M   'P 1'
#
loop_
_entity.id
_entity.type
_entity.pdbx_description
1 polymer ?
#
loop_
_entity_poly.entity_id
_entity_poly.type
_entity_poly.pdbx_seq_one_letter_code
_entity_poly.pdbx_strand_id
1 'polypeptide(L)' 'MKLLSLLSSILFLVGCSAKPEVVTQIEYQEKYMPIRCVNTLPVKPEYDPAKPETFEELMKYFSHVEDLLIQCYKGSK' A
#
# COMPACT_ATOMS: atom_id res chain seq x y z
N MET A 1 -23.72 2.86 -53.51
CA MET A 1 -23.64 1.77 -52.48
C MET A 1 -22.27 1.68 -51.81
N LYS A 2 -21.13 1.81 -52.52
CA LYS A 2 -19.78 1.75 -51.91
C LYS A 2 -19.49 2.86 -50.88
N LEU A 3 -19.93 4.10 -51.15
CA LEU A 3 -19.69 5.25 -50.26
C LEU A 3 -20.45 5.16 -48.92
N LEU A 4 -21.69 4.64 -48.94
CA LEU A 4 -22.48 4.41 -47.71
C LEU A 4 -21.84 3.34 -46.81
N SER A 5 -21.28 2.29 -47.41
CA SER A 5 -20.58 1.23 -46.67
C SER A 5 -19.32 1.74 -45.99
N LEU A 6 -18.57 2.63 -46.65
CA LEU A 6 -17.37 3.27 -46.08
C LEU A 6 -17.72 4.21 -44.92
N LEU A 7 -18.80 4.99 -45.06
CA LEU A 7 -19.23 5.93 -44.01
C LEU A 7 -19.70 5.20 -42.74
N SER A 8 -20.40 4.08 -42.92
CA SER A 8 -20.83 3.20 -41.83
C SER A 8 -19.62 2.67 -41.04
N SER A 9 -18.60 2.16 -41.73
CA SER A 9 -17.39 1.63 -41.10
C SER A 9 -16.61 2.66 -40.28
N ILE A 10 -16.62 3.93 -40.69
CA ILE A 10 -15.93 5.02 -39.96
C ILE A 10 -16.66 5.30 -38.64
N LEU A 11 -18.01 5.31 -38.63
CA LEU A 11 -18.79 5.56 -37.42
C LEU A 11 -18.53 4.52 -36.32
N PHE A 12 -18.33 3.25 -36.68
CA PHE A 12 -18.07 2.19 -35.70
C PHE A 12 -16.70 2.30 -35.02
N LEU A 13 -15.71 2.92 -35.67
CA LEU A 13 -14.35 3.04 -35.14
C LEU A 13 -14.19 4.23 -34.18
N VAL A 14 -14.96 5.32 -34.37
CA VAL A 14 -14.86 6.52 -33.51
C VAL A 14 -15.38 6.27 -32.09
N GLY A 15 -16.34 5.36 -31.92
CA GLY A 15 -16.95 5.06 -30.63
C GLY A 15 -16.03 4.37 -29.62
N CYS A 16 -14.96 3.69 -30.08
CA CYS A 16 -14.04 2.98 -29.19
C CYS A 16 -12.92 3.90 -28.63
N SER A 17 -12.61 5.01 -29.32
CA SER A 17 -11.63 6.01 -28.85
C SER A 17 -12.21 6.98 -27.82
N ALA A 18 -13.55 7.04 -27.70
CA ALA A 18 -14.24 7.92 -26.76
C ALA A 18 -14.38 7.32 -25.35
N LYS A 19 -13.79 6.14 -25.10
CA LYS A 19 -13.73 5.55 -23.77
C LYS A 19 -12.60 6.25 -23.02
N PRO A 20 -12.87 7.12 -22.04
CA PRO A 20 -11.80 7.60 -21.21
C PRO A 20 -11.28 6.37 -20.45
N GLU A 21 -10.02 6.00 -20.69
CA GLU A 21 -9.24 5.19 -19.75
C GLU A 21 -9.06 6.02 -18.49
N VAL A 22 -10.16 6.27 -17.76
CA VAL A 22 -10.07 6.76 -16.39
C VAL A 22 -9.53 5.56 -15.62
N VAL A 23 -8.20 5.44 -15.61
CA VAL A 23 -7.48 4.84 -14.51
C VAL A 23 -7.87 5.69 -13.31
N THR A 24 -9.01 5.34 -12.70
CA THR A 24 -9.41 5.84 -11.40
C THR A 24 -8.19 5.66 -10.54
N GLN A 25 -7.54 6.78 -10.16
CA GLN A 25 -6.39 6.73 -9.29
C GLN A 25 -6.83 5.94 -8.08
N ILE A 26 -6.29 4.74 -7.94
CA ILE A 26 -6.63 3.87 -6.82
C ILE A 26 -5.96 4.55 -5.63
N GLU A 27 -6.69 5.44 -4.96
CA GLU A 27 -6.21 6.05 -3.73
C GLU A 27 -6.15 4.94 -2.68
N TYR A 28 -4.93 4.53 -2.36
CA TYR A 28 -4.70 3.59 -1.28
C TYR A 28 -5.11 4.27 0.02
N GLN A 29 -6.18 3.77 0.62
CA GLN A 29 -6.64 4.19 1.93
C GLN A 29 -5.73 3.58 2.99
N GLU A 30 -5.03 4.43 3.74
CA GLU A 30 -4.31 4.00 4.94
C GLU A 30 -5.32 3.57 6.01
N LYS A 31 -5.52 2.25 6.13
CA LYS A 31 -6.39 1.67 7.15
C LYS A 31 -5.56 1.10 8.29
N TYR A 32 -5.52 1.81 9.41
CA TYR A 32 -4.92 1.34 10.64
C TYR A 32 -5.79 0.22 11.24
N MET A 33 -5.41 -1.04 11.05
CA MET A 33 -6.03 -2.17 11.73
C MET A 33 -5.34 -2.41 13.08
N PRO A 34 -6.06 -2.36 14.20
CA PRO A 34 -5.47 -2.59 15.50
C PRO A 34 -5.11 -4.07 15.67
N ILE A 35 -3.88 -4.30 16.11
CA ILE A 35 -3.36 -5.62 16.46
C ILE A 35 -3.86 -5.95 17.88
N ARG A 36 -4.94 -6.75 17.98
CA ARG A 36 -5.71 -6.93 19.24
C ARG A 36 -4.97 -7.62 20.39
N CYS A 37 -3.92 -8.34 20.06
CA CYS A 37 -3.09 -9.17 20.94
C CYS A 37 -1.93 -8.40 21.60
N VAL A 38 -1.51 -7.25 21.05
CA VAL A 38 -0.43 -6.42 21.59
C VAL A 38 -1.05 -5.17 22.17
N ASN A 39 -1.09 -5.09 23.51
CA ASN A 39 -1.74 -3.98 24.21
C ASN A 39 -1.06 -2.64 23.94
N THR A 40 0.28 -2.61 24.05
CA THR A 40 1.09 -1.41 23.89
C THR A 40 2.42 -1.77 23.26
N LEU A 41 2.81 -1.04 22.22
CA LEU A 41 4.16 -1.13 21.68
C LEU A 41 5.14 -0.36 22.57
N PRO A 42 6.41 -0.78 22.64
CA PRO A 42 7.47 0.02 23.25
C PRO A 42 7.60 1.39 22.56
N VAL A 43 8.23 2.35 23.24
CA VAL A 43 8.51 3.67 22.64
C VAL A 43 9.64 3.53 21.64
N LYS A 44 9.41 4.01 20.41
CA LYS A 44 10.42 4.01 19.36
C LYS A 44 11.53 5.02 19.69
N PRO A 45 12.81 4.59 19.78
CA PRO A 45 13.92 5.52 19.92
C PRO A 45 14.14 6.30 18.62
N GLU A 46 14.62 7.53 18.74
CA GLU A 46 15.01 8.35 17.58
C GLU A 46 16.44 7.99 17.15
N TYR A 47 16.65 7.92 15.83
CA TYR A 47 17.99 7.77 15.27
C TYR A 47 18.63 9.14 15.07
N ASP A 48 19.83 9.32 15.60
CA ASP A 48 20.66 10.50 15.45
C ASP A 48 21.90 10.15 14.62
N PRO A 49 22.05 10.71 13.40
CA PRO A 49 23.22 10.48 12.54
C PRO A 49 24.55 10.91 13.17
N ALA A 50 24.54 11.82 14.15
CA ALA A 50 25.73 12.23 14.88
C ALA A 50 26.13 11.22 15.98
N LYS A 51 25.22 10.29 16.33
CA LYS A 51 25.38 9.29 17.40
C LYS A 51 25.07 7.90 16.87
N PRO A 52 26.04 7.22 16.24
CA PRO A 52 25.85 5.90 15.64
C PRO A 52 25.26 4.84 16.59
N GLU A 53 25.47 4.97 17.90
CA GLU A 53 24.89 4.10 18.94
C GLU A 53 23.36 4.09 18.94
N THR A 54 22.71 5.20 18.56
CA THR A 54 21.25 5.28 18.46
C THR A 54 20.68 4.38 17.37
N PHE A 55 21.52 3.99 16.38
CA PHE A 55 21.15 3.00 15.38
C PHE A 55 20.97 1.62 16.01
N GLU A 56 21.87 1.21 16.92
CA GLU A 56 21.78 -0.08 17.59
C GLU A 56 20.51 -0.17 18.45
N GLU A 57 20.19 0.90 19.17
CA GLU A 57 18.95 1.00 19.96
C GLU A 57 17.71 0.90 19.07
N LEU A 58 17.72 1.57 17.91
CA LEU A 58 16.64 1.48 16.93
C LEU A 58 16.50 0.07 16.35
N MET A 59 17.59 -0.62 16.08
CA MET A 59 17.54 -2.00 15.58
C MET A 59 16.99 -2.97 16.63
N LYS A 60 17.42 -2.83 17.90
CA LYS A 60 16.87 -3.63 19.01
C LYS A 60 15.38 -3.39 19.20
N TYR A 61 14.94 -2.14 19.07
CA TYR A 61 13.52 -1.80 19.11
C TYR A 61 12.73 -2.55 18.04
N PHE A 62 13.17 -2.53 16.78
CA PHE A 62 12.46 -3.22 15.70
C PHE A 62 12.43 -4.74 15.88
N SER A 63 13.56 -5.34 16.30
CA SER A 63 13.61 -6.77 16.62
C SER A 63 12.61 -7.14 17.72
N HIS A 64 12.51 -6.32 18.77
CA HIS A 64 11.59 -6.57 19.86
C HIS A 64 10.12 -6.44 19.43
N VAL A 65 9.80 -5.45 18.58
CA VAL A 65 8.46 -5.31 18.00
C VAL A 65 8.12 -6.53 17.15
N GLU A 66 9.05 -7.02 16.32
CA GLU A 66 8.83 -8.22 15.51
C GLU A 66 8.53 -9.46 16.38
N ASP A 67 9.27 -9.66 17.48
CA ASP A 67 8.99 -10.76 18.41
C ASP A 67 7.58 -10.68 19.02
N LEU A 68 7.14 -9.48 19.44
CA LEU A 68 5.79 -9.26 19.95
C LEU A 68 4.71 -9.60 18.90
N LEU A 69 4.95 -9.21 17.64
CA LEU A 69 4.06 -9.49 16.53
C LEU A 69 4.03 -10.98 16.17
N ILE A 70 5.17 -11.67 16.23
CA ILE A 70 5.25 -13.12 16.02
C ILE A 70 4.48 -13.87 17.12
N GLN A 71 4.66 -13.48 18.39
CA GLN A 71 3.93 -14.08 19.52
C GLN A 71 2.43 -13.89 19.38
N CYS A 72 2.01 -12.71 18.94
CA CYS A 72 0.63 -12.45 18.60
C CYS A 72 0.10 -13.37 17.49
N TYR A 73 0.81 -13.43 16.36
CA TYR A 73 0.38 -14.20 15.19
C TYR A 73 0.28 -15.69 15.48
N LYS A 74 1.26 -16.24 16.20
CA LYS A 74 1.29 -17.65 16.59
C LYS A 74 0.19 -18.00 17.59
N GLY A 75 -0.53 -17.00 18.12
CA GLY A 75 -1.54 -17.18 19.15
C GLY A 75 -0.89 -17.77 20.38
N SER A 76 -0.26 -16.94 21.22
CA SER A 76 0.04 -17.38 22.58
C SER A 76 -1.24 -17.99 23.16
N LYS A 77 -1.20 -19.29 23.41
CA LYS A 77 -2.16 -19.95 24.31
C LYS A 77 -2.16 -19.25 25.66
#